data_AF-A0A0B7B4D9-F1
#
_entry.id   AF-A0A0B7B4D9-F1
#
_cell.length_a   1.000
_cell.length_b   1.000
_cell.length_c   1.000
_cell.angle_alpha   90.00
_cell.angle_beta   90.00
_cell.angle_gamma   90.00
#
_symmetry.space_group_name_H-M   'P 1'
#
loop_
_entity.id
_entity.type
_entity.pdbx_description
1 polymer ?
#
loop_
_entity_poly.entity_id
_entity_poly.type
_entity_poly.pdbx_seq_one_letter_code
_entity_poly.pdbx_strand_id
1 'polypeptide(L)'
;MSLNTSHAQGGVLIYSGERILIYYDGIELAFEGPPSLTPMKGKKNGRVYLTTHRVIFNSKDGRDSLQSFSIPFLLMRDVELEQPVFGSNYIKGRILAEPYGNWEGEAKFKMYFTHGGAIEFGKAMLTAASLASRNRPSNPPPYCPPPSAGFYAAPPPAYEPPQNSFYSWVPYETFPNAPPAQTVFMSDAPPPYPGVDPSQAYPPPSAPMMNGHDAKAQEAAASAYYDPSNQHNFYAAAAPPSYPAYSGPPPAYSELEKKSN
;
A
#
# COMPACT_ATOMS: atom_id res chain seq x y z
N MET A 1 -3.20 -0.82 2.37
CA MET A 1 -3.79 -0.24 1.16
C MET A 1 -4.94 0.67 1.52
N SER A 2 -5.17 1.73 0.75
CA SER A 2 -6.23 2.70 1.01
C SER A 2 -7.06 3.06 -0.23
N LEU A 3 -8.35 3.33 -0.02
CA LEU A 3 -9.32 3.74 -1.04
C LEU A 3 -9.50 5.26 -1.02
N ASN A 4 -9.57 5.89 -2.19
CA ASN A 4 -9.94 7.29 -2.35
C ASN A 4 -9.08 8.28 -1.56
N THR A 5 -7.79 7.98 -1.37
CA THR A 5 -6.81 8.84 -0.67
C THR A 5 -5.76 9.44 -1.59
N SER A 6 -5.66 8.99 -2.85
CA SER A 6 -4.53 9.31 -3.74
C SER A 6 -5.00 9.88 -5.08
N HIS A 7 -6.04 10.71 -5.04
CA HIS A 7 -6.55 11.48 -6.17
C HIS A 7 -6.87 12.92 -5.76
N ALA A 8 -6.80 13.82 -6.71
CA ALA A 8 -7.26 15.20 -6.60
C ALA A 8 -7.70 15.68 -7.98
N GLN A 9 -8.85 16.36 -8.08
CA GLN A 9 -9.38 16.91 -9.33
C GLN A 9 -9.40 15.93 -10.51
N GLY A 10 -9.68 14.64 -10.27
CA GLY A 10 -9.67 13.58 -11.29
C GLY A 10 -8.28 13.12 -11.75
N GLY A 11 -7.21 13.70 -11.19
CA GLY A 11 -5.82 13.26 -11.35
C GLY A 11 -5.30 12.47 -10.14
N VAL A 12 -4.01 12.14 -10.18
CA VAL A 12 -3.30 11.42 -9.11
C VAL A 12 -2.76 12.41 -8.06
N LEU A 13 -2.86 12.04 -6.79
CA LEU A 13 -2.28 12.79 -5.67
C LEU A 13 -1.12 11.99 -5.07
N ILE A 14 0.08 12.57 -5.09
CA ILE A 14 1.31 12.00 -4.56
C ILE A 14 1.81 12.79 -3.34
N TYR A 15 2.67 12.16 -2.54
CA TYR A 15 3.35 12.81 -1.42
C TYR A 15 4.51 13.70 -1.88
N SER A 16 4.93 14.63 -1.03
CA SER A 16 6.13 15.42 -1.27
C SER A 16 7.36 14.51 -1.33
N GLY A 17 8.13 14.60 -2.41
CA GLY A 17 9.28 13.71 -2.66
C GLY A 17 8.92 12.33 -3.22
N GLU A 18 7.64 12.01 -3.44
CA GLU A 18 7.23 10.87 -4.26
C GLU A 18 7.40 11.23 -5.74
N ARG A 19 7.89 10.31 -6.58
CA ARG A 19 8.02 10.52 -8.03
C ARG A 19 7.31 9.40 -8.80
N ILE A 20 6.74 9.74 -9.94
CA ILE A 20 6.17 8.77 -10.88
C ILE A 20 7.30 8.20 -11.73
N LEU A 21 7.39 6.87 -11.75
CA LEU A 21 8.36 6.10 -12.54
C LEU A 21 7.72 5.55 -13.82
N ILE A 22 6.49 5.06 -13.73
CA ILE A 22 5.73 4.56 -14.87
C ILE A 22 4.33 5.16 -14.82
N TYR A 23 3.85 5.66 -15.95
CA TYR A 23 2.46 5.94 -16.21
C TYR A 23 1.94 4.95 -17.26
N TYR A 24 0.80 4.32 -16.97
CA TYR A 24 0.14 3.45 -17.92
C TYR A 24 -1.36 3.72 -17.94
N ASP A 25 -1.89 3.94 -19.15
CA ASP A 25 -3.31 4.12 -19.39
C ASP A 25 -3.91 2.86 -20.04
N GLY A 26 -5.04 2.38 -19.49
CA GLY A 26 -5.70 1.16 -19.97
C GLY A 26 -5.66 0.01 -18.96
N ILE A 27 -5.87 0.32 -17.68
CA ILE A 27 -6.06 -0.70 -16.65
C ILE A 27 -7.54 -1.00 -16.45
N GLU A 28 -7.87 -2.28 -16.39
CA GLU A 28 -9.10 -2.76 -15.75
C GLU A 28 -8.73 -3.36 -14.39
N LEU A 29 -9.23 -2.78 -13.31
CA LEU A 29 -9.03 -3.25 -11.93
C LEU A 29 -10.30 -3.91 -11.42
N ALA A 30 -10.15 -5.08 -10.82
CA ALA A 30 -11.23 -5.81 -10.15
C ALA A 30 -10.77 -6.32 -8.79
N PHE A 31 -11.72 -6.48 -7.87
CA PHE A 31 -11.47 -6.99 -6.53
C PHE A 31 -12.29 -8.25 -6.26
N GLU A 32 -11.69 -9.17 -5.50
CA GLU A 32 -12.38 -10.27 -4.84
C GLU A 32 -12.30 -9.99 -3.33
N GLY A 33 -13.34 -9.36 -2.78
CA GLY A 33 -13.37 -8.88 -1.40
C GLY A 33 -14.80 -8.82 -0.86
N PRO A 34 -15.00 -8.22 0.33
CA PRO A 34 -16.31 -8.16 0.97
C PRO A 34 -17.37 -7.51 0.06
N PRO A 35 -18.51 -8.17 -0.21
CA PRO A 35 -19.54 -7.66 -1.11
C PRO A 35 -20.24 -6.41 -0.56
N SER A 36 -20.00 -6.02 0.69
CA SER A 36 -20.51 -4.79 1.30
C SER A 36 -19.75 -3.54 0.83
N LEU A 37 -18.51 -3.67 0.34
CA LEU A 37 -17.68 -2.51 -0.04
C LEU A 37 -17.98 -2.05 -1.47
N THR A 38 -18.89 -1.08 -1.60
CA THR A 38 -19.29 -0.50 -2.90
C THR A 38 -18.12 -0.07 -3.79
N PRO A 39 -17.06 0.61 -3.29
CA PRO A 39 -15.89 0.97 -4.12
C PRO A 39 -15.17 -0.24 -4.75
N MET A 40 -15.26 -1.42 -4.16
CA MET A 40 -14.61 -2.64 -4.67
C MET A 40 -15.52 -3.47 -5.60
N LYS A 41 -16.77 -3.05 -5.82
CA LYS A 41 -17.70 -3.78 -6.69
C LYS A 41 -17.43 -3.55 -8.16
N GLY A 42 -17.45 -4.65 -8.92
CA GLY A 42 -17.34 -4.63 -10.38
C GLY A 42 -15.94 -4.27 -10.87
N LYS A 43 -15.87 -4.02 -12.18
CA LYS A 43 -14.63 -3.66 -12.88
C LYS A 43 -14.47 -2.14 -12.92
N LYS A 44 -13.24 -1.67 -12.77
CA LYS A 44 -12.86 -0.26 -12.67
C LYS A 44 -11.88 0.05 -13.78
N ASN A 45 -12.25 0.95 -14.69
CA ASN A 45 -11.38 1.34 -15.80
C ASN A 45 -10.59 2.59 -15.42
N GLY A 46 -9.28 2.54 -15.63
CA GLY A 46 -8.40 3.57 -15.10
C GLY A 46 -7.00 3.59 -15.68
N ARG A 47 -6.17 4.33 -14.98
CA ARG A 47 -4.73 4.43 -15.18
C ARG A 47 -4.02 3.85 -13.96
N VAL A 48 -2.78 3.44 -14.14
CA VAL A 48 -1.91 3.06 -13.03
C VAL A 48 -0.61 3.85 -13.08
N TYR A 49 -0.12 4.19 -11.90
CA TYR A 49 1.15 4.84 -11.69
C TYR A 49 2.02 3.91 -10.85
N LEU A 50 3.21 3.55 -11.36
CA LEU A 50 4.27 3.04 -10.50
C LEU A 50 5.03 4.27 -10.00
N THR A 51 5.10 4.46 -8.69
CA THR A 51 5.86 5.55 -8.09
C THR A 51 7.12 5.01 -7.42
N THR A 52 7.91 5.90 -6.83
CA THR A 52 9.02 5.51 -5.96
C THR A 52 8.59 4.76 -4.70
N HIS A 53 7.31 4.76 -4.30
CA HIS A 53 6.84 4.23 -3.01
C HIS A 53 5.73 3.18 -3.10
N ARG A 54 4.93 3.24 -4.16
CA ARG A 54 3.67 2.50 -4.27
C ARG A 54 3.16 2.42 -5.70
N VAL A 55 2.23 1.50 -5.93
CA VAL A 55 1.37 1.51 -7.11
C VAL A 55 0.10 2.31 -6.78
N ILE A 56 -0.34 3.18 -7.68
CA ILE A 56 -1.59 3.93 -7.53
C ILE A 56 -2.48 3.64 -8.73
N PHE A 57 -3.67 3.10 -8.50
CA PHE A 57 -4.74 3.11 -9.49
C PHE A 57 -5.52 4.42 -9.37
N ASN A 58 -5.92 4.99 -10.50
CA ASN A 58 -6.81 6.15 -10.58
C ASN A 58 -7.88 5.91 -11.64
N SER A 59 -9.14 6.06 -11.26
CA SER A 59 -10.28 5.85 -12.15
C SER A 59 -10.36 6.96 -13.20
N LYS A 60 -10.86 6.59 -14.39
CA LYS A 60 -11.22 7.56 -15.44
C LYS A 60 -12.62 8.11 -15.29
N ASP A 61 -13.50 7.40 -14.59
CA ASP A 61 -14.89 7.85 -14.40
C ASP A 61 -15.01 8.55 -13.05
N GLY A 62 -15.20 9.88 -13.09
CA GLY A 62 -15.42 10.71 -11.90
C GLY A 62 -16.69 10.33 -11.11
N ARG A 63 -17.57 9.52 -11.69
CA ARG A 63 -18.77 8.99 -11.02
C ARG A 63 -18.53 7.65 -10.33
N ASP A 64 -17.38 7.04 -10.56
CA ASP A 64 -17.06 5.77 -9.91
C ASP A 64 -16.86 5.98 -8.41
N SER A 65 -17.50 5.13 -7.61
CA SER A 65 -17.28 5.09 -6.16
C SER A 65 -15.81 4.87 -5.78
N LEU A 66 -15.00 4.29 -6.66
CA LEU A 66 -13.55 4.21 -6.51
C LEU A 66 -12.86 5.20 -7.46
N GLN A 67 -12.32 6.28 -6.91
CA GLN A 67 -11.54 7.28 -7.62
C GLN A 67 -10.04 6.98 -7.60
N SER A 68 -9.53 6.41 -6.51
CA SER A 68 -8.14 5.95 -6.41
C SER A 68 -7.98 4.75 -5.51
N PHE A 69 -6.98 3.92 -5.78
CA PHE A 69 -6.55 2.86 -4.86
C PHE A 69 -5.03 2.87 -4.72
N SER A 70 -4.55 3.05 -3.50
CA SER A 70 -3.11 3.13 -3.17
C SER A 70 -2.61 1.79 -2.66
N ILE A 71 -1.55 1.30 -3.30
CA ILE A 71 -0.95 -0.01 -3.07
C ILE A 71 0.55 0.15 -2.71
N PRO A 72 0.89 0.43 -1.44
CA PRO A 72 2.28 0.51 -0.99
C PRO A 72 3.02 -0.81 -1.14
N PHE A 73 4.28 -0.74 -1.56
CA PHE A 73 5.04 -1.94 -1.88
C PHE A 73 5.14 -2.92 -0.72
N LEU A 74 5.40 -2.39 0.48
CA LEU A 74 5.54 -3.18 1.69
C LEU A 74 4.22 -3.82 2.15
N LEU A 75 3.09 -3.45 1.58
CA LEU A 75 1.80 -4.05 1.95
C LEU A 75 1.31 -5.11 0.95
N MET A 76 1.99 -5.24 -0.19
CA MET A 76 1.61 -6.21 -1.22
C MET A 76 1.99 -7.62 -0.82
N ARG A 77 1.03 -8.55 -0.88
CA ARG A 77 1.26 -9.96 -0.56
C ARG A 77 0.86 -10.82 -1.75
N ASP A 78 1.52 -11.97 -1.90
CA ASP A 78 1.14 -13.02 -2.85
C ASP A 78 0.95 -12.47 -4.28
N VAL A 79 1.86 -11.59 -4.70
CA VAL A 79 1.80 -10.92 -5.99
C VAL A 79 2.27 -11.85 -7.09
N GLU A 80 1.42 -12.07 -8.09
CA GLU A 80 1.68 -12.97 -9.20
C GLU A 80 1.31 -12.28 -10.52
N LEU A 81 2.12 -12.54 -11.55
CA LEU A 81 1.83 -12.14 -12.92
C LEU A 81 1.23 -13.34 -13.66
N GLU A 82 0.02 -13.14 -14.19
CA GLU A 82 -0.72 -14.14 -14.92
C GLU A 82 -0.71 -13.83 -16.42
N GLN A 83 -0.37 -14.85 -17.21
CA GLN A 83 -0.24 -14.77 -18.66
C GLN A 83 -1.17 -15.80 -19.33
N PRO A 84 -2.48 -15.55 -19.35
CA PRO A 84 -3.43 -16.49 -19.93
C PRO A 84 -3.21 -16.59 -21.44
N VAL A 85 -3.43 -17.79 -22.00
CA VAL A 85 -3.34 -18.03 -23.46
C VAL A 85 -4.36 -17.18 -24.23
N PHE A 86 -5.50 -16.87 -23.59
CA PHE A 86 -6.54 -16.01 -24.12
C PHE A 86 -6.85 -14.87 -23.14
N GLY A 87 -6.92 -13.64 -23.64
CA GLY A 87 -7.20 -12.44 -22.86
C GLY A 87 -5.95 -11.66 -22.47
N SER A 88 -6.14 -10.62 -21.67
CA SER A 88 -5.05 -9.75 -21.23
C SER A 88 -4.27 -10.34 -20.07
N ASN A 89 -2.95 -10.15 -20.10
CA ASN A 89 -2.10 -10.39 -18.94
C ASN A 89 -2.53 -9.50 -17.77
N TYR A 90 -2.46 -10.04 -16.57
CA TYR A 90 -2.86 -9.31 -15.37
C TYR A 90 -1.94 -9.61 -14.20
N ILE A 91 -1.82 -8.62 -13.33
CA ILE A 91 -1.17 -8.78 -12.03
C ILE A 91 -2.26 -9.02 -11.00
N LYS A 92 -2.10 -10.04 -10.17
CA LYS A 92 -2.98 -10.31 -9.04
C LYS A 92 -2.18 -10.29 -7.75
N GLY A 93 -2.88 -10.08 -6.64
CA GLY A 93 -2.28 -10.19 -5.32
C GLY A 93 -3.31 -10.02 -4.23
N ARG A 94 -2.84 -10.20 -3.00
CA ARG A 94 -3.63 -10.01 -1.78
C ARG A 94 -3.29 -8.65 -1.16
N ILE A 95 -4.33 -7.95 -0.72
CA ILE A 95 -4.26 -6.59 -0.20
C ILE A 95 -4.88 -6.53 1.18
N LEU A 96 -4.20 -5.83 2.09
CA LEU A 96 -4.68 -5.58 3.44
C LEU A 96 -5.01 -4.10 3.59
N ALA A 97 -6.09 -3.80 4.30
CA ALA A 97 -6.46 -2.45 4.66
C ALA A 97 -5.40 -1.83 5.57
N GLU A 98 -5.14 -0.54 5.36
CA GLU A 98 -4.39 0.25 6.33
C GLU A 98 -5.31 0.92 7.34
N PRO A 99 -4.81 1.22 8.55
CA PRO A 99 -5.46 2.19 9.42
C PRO A 99 -5.79 3.45 8.64
N TYR A 100 -6.98 4.04 8.81
CA TYR A 100 -7.40 5.26 8.07
C TYR A 100 -7.43 5.10 6.54
N GLY A 101 -7.44 3.86 6.03
CA GLY A 101 -7.44 3.58 4.60
C GLY A 101 -8.80 3.65 3.91
N ASN A 102 -9.86 4.09 4.60
CA ASN A 102 -11.27 4.11 4.14
C ASN A 102 -11.91 2.73 3.90
N TRP A 103 -11.31 1.66 4.41
CA TRP A 103 -11.91 0.32 4.48
C TRP A 103 -11.17 -0.53 5.52
N GLU A 104 -11.69 -1.71 5.81
CA GLU A 104 -11.11 -2.68 6.73
C GLU A 104 -11.10 -4.09 6.12
N GLY A 105 -10.17 -4.92 6.60
CA GLY A 105 -10.05 -6.32 6.20
C GLY A 105 -9.06 -6.56 5.08
N GLU A 106 -9.35 -7.59 4.30
CA GLU A 106 -8.49 -8.09 3.23
C GLU A 106 -9.32 -8.32 1.96
N ALA A 107 -8.70 -8.13 0.80
CA ALA A 107 -9.25 -8.54 -0.48
C ALA A 107 -8.14 -9.07 -1.39
N LYS A 108 -8.52 -9.64 -2.53
CA LYS A 108 -7.60 -9.85 -3.66
C LYS A 108 -7.90 -8.83 -4.74
N PHE A 109 -6.89 -8.45 -5.50
CA PHE A 109 -7.06 -7.61 -6.69
C PHE A 109 -6.60 -8.36 -7.93
N LYS A 110 -7.15 -7.96 -9.07
CA LYS A 110 -6.66 -8.31 -10.41
C LYS A 110 -6.59 -7.03 -11.23
N MET A 111 -5.43 -6.76 -11.80
CA MET A 111 -5.11 -5.57 -12.58
C MET A 111 -4.72 -6.00 -13.99
N TYR A 112 -5.65 -5.85 -14.93
CA TYR A 112 -5.50 -6.27 -16.32
C TYR A 112 -4.92 -5.15 -17.18
N PHE A 113 -3.91 -5.48 -17.99
CA PHE A 113 -3.25 -4.54 -18.89
C PHE A 113 -3.80 -4.71 -20.30
N THR A 114 -4.66 -3.77 -20.72
CA THR A 114 -5.45 -3.92 -21.96
C THR A 114 -4.66 -3.76 -23.25
N HIS A 115 -3.47 -3.15 -23.20
CA HIS A 115 -2.63 -2.86 -24.37
C HIS A 115 -1.20 -3.43 -24.23
N GLY A 116 -0.99 -4.46 -23.41
CA GLY A 116 0.33 -5.04 -23.14
C GLY A 116 1.12 -4.30 -22.05
N GLY A 117 2.39 -4.68 -21.83
CA GLY A 117 3.27 -4.10 -20.79
C GLY A 117 3.16 -4.75 -19.40
N ALA A 118 2.28 -5.73 -19.20
CA ALA A 118 2.09 -6.35 -17.87
C ALA A 118 3.36 -6.99 -17.32
N ILE A 119 4.18 -7.61 -18.19
CA ILE A 119 5.41 -8.29 -17.78
C ILE A 119 6.43 -7.26 -17.30
N GLU A 120 6.62 -6.20 -18.07
CA GLU A 120 7.56 -5.12 -17.80
C GLU A 120 7.14 -4.33 -16.56
N PHE A 121 5.85 -4.01 -16.44
CA PHE A 121 5.29 -3.38 -15.24
C PHE A 121 5.49 -4.27 -14.02
N GLY A 122 5.16 -5.56 -14.12
CA GLY A 122 5.32 -6.52 -13.02
C GLY A 122 6.76 -6.64 -12.55
N LYS A 123 7.71 -6.75 -13.49
CA LYS A 123 9.15 -6.75 -13.18
C LYS A 123 9.59 -5.47 -12.49
N ALA A 124 9.24 -4.30 -13.04
CA ALA A 124 9.58 -3.01 -12.46
C ALA A 124 8.98 -2.84 -11.05
N MET A 125 7.73 -3.24 -10.86
CA MET A 125 7.05 -3.21 -9.57
C MET A 125 7.74 -4.11 -8.53
N LEU A 126 8.14 -5.33 -8.91
CA LEU A 126 8.86 -6.25 -8.01
C LEU A 126 10.26 -5.72 -7.66
N THR A 127 10.97 -5.14 -8.63
CA THR A 127 12.26 -4.47 -8.37
C THR A 127 12.07 -3.30 -7.41
N ALA A 128 11.06 -2.46 -7.63
CA ALA A 128 10.75 -1.34 -6.74
C ALA A 128 10.43 -1.82 -5.33
N ALA A 129 9.63 -2.87 -5.18
CA ALA A 129 9.31 -3.46 -3.88
C ALA A 129 10.55 -4.02 -3.17
N SER A 130 11.47 -4.66 -3.91
CA SER A 130 12.73 -5.15 -3.35
C SER A 130 13.62 -4.02 -2.85
N LEU A 131 13.75 -2.93 -3.62
CA LEU A 131 14.53 -1.75 -3.23
C LEU A 131 13.91 -1.06 -2.00
N ALA A 132 12.60 -0.84 -2.00
CA ALA A 132 11.89 -0.23 -0.88
C ALA A 132 12.01 -1.07 0.41
N SER A 133 11.97 -2.40 0.32
CA SER A 133 12.15 -3.28 1.49
C SER A 133 13.54 -3.10 2.12
N ARG A 134 14.59 -2.89 1.31
CA ARG A 134 15.96 -2.64 1.81
C ARG A 134 16.10 -1.31 2.53
N ASN A 135 15.28 -0.33 2.17
CA ASN A 135 15.26 1.00 2.77
C ASN A 135 14.30 1.10 3.96
N ARG A 136 13.79 -0.03 4.45
CA ARG A 136 12.80 -0.07 5.53
C ARG A 136 13.39 0.49 6.83
N PRO A 137 12.76 1.51 7.45
CA PRO A 137 13.14 1.96 8.78
C PRO A 137 12.75 0.90 9.84
N SER A 138 13.55 0.80 10.91
CA SER A 138 13.28 -0.13 12.02
C SER A 138 11.92 0.13 12.70
N ASN A 139 11.55 1.40 12.82
CA ASN A 139 10.26 1.84 13.36
C ASN A 139 9.58 2.72 12.31
N PRO A 140 8.74 2.16 11.44
CA PRO A 140 8.09 2.97 10.43
C PRO A 140 7.06 3.93 11.05
N PRO A 141 6.90 5.13 10.46
CA PRO A 141 5.85 6.04 10.89
C PRO A 141 4.47 5.40 10.65
N PRO A 142 3.46 5.74 11.47
CA PRO A 142 2.08 5.36 11.19
C PRO A 142 1.64 5.88 9.81
N TYR A 143 0.74 5.14 9.15
CA TYR A 143 0.15 5.63 7.91
C TYR A 143 -0.64 6.91 8.15
N CYS A 144 -0.31 7.95 7.38
CA CYS A 144 -1.11 9.16 7.26
C CYS A 144 -1.48 9.33 5.78
N PRO A 145 -2.78 9.31 5.41
CA PRO A 145 -3.17 9.56 4.03
C PRO A 145 -2.78 10.98 3.61
N PRO A 146 -2.52 11.23 2.31
CA PRO A 146 -2.29 12.58 1.84
C PRO A 146 -3.54 13.43 2.17
N PRO A 147 -3.39 14.64 2.73
CA PRO A 147 -4.52 15.46 3.06
C PRO A 147 -5.33 15.78 1.80
N SER A 148 -6.65 15.66 1.90
CA SER A 148 -7.57 15.95 0.81
C SER A 148 -7.68 17.45 0.47
N ALA A 149 -7.16 18.31 1.36
CA ALA A 149 -7.06 19.76 1.18
C ALA A 149 -5.59 20.19 1.21
N GLY A 150 -5.25 21.27 0.50
CA GLY A 150 -3.89 21.80 0.46
C GLY A 150 -2.96 21.09 -0.52
N PHE A 151 -3.49 20.45 -1.57
CA PHE A 151 -2.69 19.97 -2.68
C PHE A 151 -2.46 21.07 -3.74
N TYR A 152 -1.37 20.95 -4.48
CA TYR A 152 -1.02 21.83 -5.61
C TYR A 152 -0.56 21.00 -6.80
N ALA A 153 -0.45 21.63 -7.97
CA ALA A 153 0.11 20.96 -9.14
C ALA A 153 1.55 20.53 -8.83
N ALA A 154 1.85 19.23 -8.98
CA ALA A 154 3.18 18.73 -8.72
C ALA A 154 4.16 19.42 -9.69
N PRO A 155 5.28 20.02 -9.23
CA PRO A 155 6.27 20.60 -10.12
C PRO A 155 7.10 19.49 -10.80
N PRO A 156 7.69 19.74 -11.98
CA PRO A 156 8.83 18.95 -12.45
C PRO A 156 9.89 18.81 -11.33
N PRO A 157 10.55 17.66 -11.17
CA PRO A 157 10.52 16.48 -12.04
C PRO A 157 9.57 15.37 -11.52
N ALA A 158 8.53 15.69 -10.76
CA ALA A 158 7.71 14.67 -10.07
C ALA A 158 7.00 13.67 -11.01
N TYR A 159 6.75 14.09 -12.26
CA TYR A 159 6.08 13.32 -13.30
C TYR A 159 6.99 13.07 -14.53
N GLU A 160 8.28 13.39 -14.42
CA GLU A 160 9.26 13.20 -15.48
C GLU A 160 10.13 11.97 -15.18
N PRO A 161 10.44 11.12 -16.18
CA PRO A 161 11.37 10.01 -16.01
C PRO A 161 12.71 10.47 -15.40
N PRO A 162 13.11 9.91 -14.25
CA PRO A 162 14.42 10.17 -13.68
C PRO A 162 15.57 9.89 -14.66
N GLN A 163 16.46 10.86 -14.87
CA GLN A 163 17.57 10.79 -15.82
C GLN A 163 18.85 10.13 -15.26
N ASN A 164 18.85 9.74 -13.98
CA ASN A 164 20.03 9.17 -13.35
C ASN A 164 20.08 7.64 -13.52
N SER A 165 21.30 7.08 -13.50
CA SER A 165 21.52 5.63 -13.73
C SER A 165 20.93 4.72 -12.64
N PHE A 166 20.49 5.27 -11.50
CA PHE A 166 19.83 4.48 -10.46
C PHE A 166 18.49 3.91 -10.94
N TYR A 167 17.81 4.59 -11.87
CA TYR A 167 16.52 4.17 -12.42
C TYR A 167 16.62 3.41 -13.75
N SER A 168 17.81 2.94 -14.16
CA SER A 168 17.99 2.16 -15.41
C SER A 168 17.20 0.84 -15.44
N TRP A 169 16.67 0.37 -14.31
CA TRP A 169 15.80 -0.80 -14.22
C TRP A 169 14.35 -0.51 -14.63
N VAL A 170 13.96 0.76 -14.75
CA VAL A 170 12.61 1.16 -15.16
C VAL A 170 12.53 1.06 -16.70
N PRO A 171 11.57 0.31 -17.26
CA PRO A 171 11.46 0.06 -18.70
C PRO A 171 10.79 1.24 -19.43
N TYR A 172 11.43 2.42 -19.45
CA TYR A 172 10.86 3.63 -20.05
C TYR A 172 10.49 3.48 -21.53
N GLU A 173 11.22 2.67 -22.29
CA GLU A 173 10.91 2.37 -23.70
C GLU A 173 9.57 1.65 -23.88
N THR A 174 9.15 0.83 -22.90
CA THR A 174 7.84 0.16 -22.89
C THR A 174 6.73 1.12 -22.46
N PHE A 175 7.07 2.14 -21.66
CA PHE A 175 6.13 3.11 -21.11
C PHE A 175 6.54 4.55 -21.45
N PRO A 176 6.52 4.94 -22.74
CA PRO A 176 7.01 6.24 -23.18
C PRO A 176 6.08 7.40 -22.81
N ASN A 177 4.85 7.10 -22.36
CA ASN A 177 3.84 8.09 -22.06
C ASN A 177 4.04 8.69 -20.66
N ALA A 178 3.86 10.00 -20.55
CA ALA A 178 3.76 10.71 -19.28
C ALA A 178 2.29 10.93 -18.88
N PRO A 179 2.00 11.17 -17.60
CA PRO A 179 0.68 11.63 -17.17
C PRO A 179 0.26 12.90 -17.95
N PRO A 180 -1.02 13.07 -18.29
CA PRO A 180 -1.48 14.30 -18.93
C PRO A 180 -1.16 15.55 -18.10
N ALA A 181 -1.03 16.69 -18.78
CA ALA A 181 -0.82 17.97 -18.11
C ALA A 181 -1.94 18.24 -17.09
N GLN A 182 -1.59 18.83 -15.95
CA GLN A 182 -2.53 19.19 -14.88
C GLN A 182 -3.27 18.00 -14.24
N THR A 183 -2.76 16.77 -14.36
CA THR A 183 -3.36 15.59 -13.69
C THR A 183 -2.49 14.99 -12.59
N VAL A 184 -1.39 15.66 -12.22
CA VAL A 184 -0.50 15.22 -11.13
C VAL A 184 -0.47 16.31 -10.07
N PHE A 185 -0.91 15.94 -8.88
CA PHE A 185 -0.99 16.82 -7.72
C PHE A 185 -0.08 16.30 -6.62
N MET A 186 0.48 17.21 -5.84
CA MET A 186 1.34 16.89 -4.72
C MET A 186 0.77 17.50 -3.44
N SER A 187 0.87 16.75 -2.34
CA SER A 187 0.65 17.25 -0.99
C SER A 187 1.99 17.57 -0.32
N ASP A 188 1.98 18.43 0.70
CA ASP A 188 3.17 18.72 1.50
C ASP A 188 3.56 17.59 2.47
N ALA A 189 2.68 16.59 2.65
CA ALA A 189 2.96 15.45 3.50
C ALA A 189 4.06 14.57 2.86
N PRO A 190 5.06 14.13 3.64
CA PRO A 190 6.04 13.15 3.18
C PRO A 190 5.40 11.76 3.02
N PRO A 191 6.02 10.84 2.26
CA PRO A 191 5.51 9.47 2.12
C PRO A 191 5.60 8.72 3.45
N PRO A 192 4.55 7.98 3.86
CA PRO A 192 4.56 7.19 5.10
C PRO A 192 5.24 5.81 4.93
N TYR A 193 5.78 5.52 3.74
CA TYR A 193 6.46 4.26 3.41
C TYR A 193 7.88 4.51 2.98
N PRO A 194 8.77 3.51 3.06
CA PRO A 194 10.03 3.57 2.34
C PRO A 194 9.80 3.54 0.83
N GLY A 195 10.59 4.30 0.10
CA GLY A 195 10.69 4.31 -1.35
C GLY A 195 11.94 3.60 -1.85
N VAL A 196 12.08 3.59 -3.17
CA VAL A 196 13.20 2.91 -3.85
C VAL A 196 14.55 3.59 -3.64
N ASP A 197 14.58 4.90 -3.41
CA ASP A 197 15.82 5.67 -3.28
C ASP A 197 16.35 5.62 -1.82
N PRO A 198 17.56 5.09 -1.57
CA PRO A 198 18.14 5.03 -0.23
C PRO A 198 18.57 6.40 0.30
N SER A 199 18.77 7.40 -0.57
CA SER A 199 19.17 8.76 -0.19
C SER A 199 17.99 9.61 0.30
N GLN A 200 16.76 9.17 0.01
CA GLN A 200 15.57 9.85 0.46
C GLN A 200 15.39 9.60 1.96
N ALA A 201 15.64 10.64 2.77
CA ALA A 201 15.41 10.58 4.20
C ALA A 201 13.92 10.42 4.49
N TYR A 202 13.53 9.28 5.07
CA TYR A 202 12.17 9.10 5.56
C TYR A 202 11.97 9.99 6.78
N PRO A 203 10.80 10.65 6.90
CA PRO A 203 10.52 11.46 8.07
C PRO A 203 10.73 10.58 9.31
N PRO A 204 11.54 11.02 10.30
CA PRO A 204 11.53 10.36 11.59
C PRO A 204 10.08 10.31 12.05
N PRO A 205 9.63 9.24 12.76
CA PRO A 205 8.27 9.20 13.28
C PRO A 205 8.00 10.54 13.94
N SER A 206 7.06 11.30 13.36
CA SER A 206 6.58 12.52 14.00
C SER A 206 6.20 12.08 15.40
N ALA A 207 6.75 12.71 16.42
CA ALA A 207 6.37 12.44 17.79
C ALA A 207 5.21 13.39 18.13
N PRO A 208 3.93 13.02 17.89
CA PRO A 208 2.86 13.65 18.62
C PRO A 208 2.82 13.05 20.02
N MET A 209 2.30 13.82 20.97
CA MET A 209 2.13 13.40 22.36
C MET A 209 1.50 12.01 22.44
N MET A 210 2.19 11.09 23.11
CA MET A 210 1.85 9.68 23.25
C MET A 210 0.44 9.50 23.87
N ASN A 211 -0.59 9.38 23.04
CA ASN A 211 -1.87 8.82 23.44
C ASN A 211 -1.91 7.34 23.03
N GLY A 212 -2.56 6.48 23.84
CA GLY A 212 -2.56 5.03 23.64
C GLY A 212 -3.12 4.54 22.28
N HIS A 213 -3.83 5.40 21.55
CA HIS A 213 -4.30 5.12 20.19
C HIS A 213 -3.17 5.16 19.14
N ASP A 214 -2.18 6.05 19.30
CA ASP A 214 -1.10 6.23 18.33
C ASP A 214 -0.04 5.13 18.43
N ALA A 215 0.19 4.62 19.64
CA ALA A 215 1.10 3.48 19.87
C ALA A 215 0.60 2.19 19.18
N LYS A 216 -0.71 1.93 19.24
CA LYS A 216 -1.33 0.77 18.57
C LYS A 216 -1.30 0.92 17.05
N ALA A 217 -1.48 2.13 16.54
CA ALA A 217 -1.36 2.42 15.11
C ALA A 217 0.08 2.21 14.60
N GLN A 218 1.09 2.56 15.41
CA GLN A 218 2.50 2.37 15.07
C GLN A 218 2.91 0.89 15.09
N GLU A 219 2.45 0.11 16.08
CA GLU A 219 2.66 -1.34 16.14
C GLU A 219 1.97 -2.06 14.96
N ALA A 220 0.75 -1.63 14.61
CA ALA A 220 0.02 -2.13 13.44
C ALA A 220 0.76 -1.78 12.13
N ALA A 221 1.31 -0.58 12.00
CA ALA A 221 2.09 -0.19 10.82
C ALA A 221 3.38 -1.02 10.69
N ALA A 222 4.08 -1.25 11.80
CA ALA A 222 5.29 -2.06 11.82
C ALA A 222 5.01 -3.54 11.46
N SER A 223 3.92 -4.11 11.96
CA SER A 223 3.51 -5.50 11.67
C SER A 223 2.86 -5.67 10.29
N ALA A 224 2.27 -4.62 9.71
CA ALA A 224 1.64 -4.66 8.41
C ALA A 224 2.64 -4.76 7.24
N TYR A 225 3.92 -4.42 7.43
CA TYR A 225 4.93 -4.45 6.37
C TYR A 225 5.49 -5.85 6.08
N TYR A 226 5.31 -6.31 4.85
CA TYR A 226 5.90 -7.49 4.25
C TYR A 226 7.37 -7.27 3.97
N ASP A 227 8.14 -8.33 4.17
CA ASP A 227 9.46 -8.44 3.59
C ASP A 227 9.45 -9.53 2.51
N PRO A 228 9.48 -9.17 1.22
CA PRO A 228 9.53 -10.16 0.13
C PRO A 228 10.86 -10.94 0.09
N SER A 229 11.91 -10.48 0.80
CA SER A 229 13.18 -11.22 0.93
C SER A 229 13.14 -12.32 1.99
N ASN A 230 12.08 -12.34 2.82
CA ASN A 230 11.89 -13.31 3.89
C ASN A 230 10.48 -13.92 3.80
N GLN A 231 10.35 -14.98 3.00
CA GLN A 231 9.08 -15.66 2.69
C GLN A 231 8.34 -16.24 3.91
N HIS A 232 8.90 -16.17 5.12
CA HIS A 232 8.36 -16.79 6.33
C HIS A 232 7.71 -15.87 7.37
N ASN A 233 7.51 -14.58 7.11
CA ASN A 233 6.79 -13.72 8.06
C ASN A 233 5.26 -13.87 7.96
N PHE A 234 4.77 -15.04 8.39
CA PHE A 234 3.45 -15.21 8.97
C PHE A 234 3.54 -14.73 10.43
N TYR A 235 3.25 -13.46 10.70
CA TYR A 235 2.92 -13.09 12.08
C TYR A 235 1.52 -13.62 12.36
N ALA A 236 1.47 -14.80 12.97
CA ALA A 236 0.30 -15.25 13.70
C ALA A 236 -0.13 -14.12 14.65
N ALA A 237 -1.43 -13.85 14.71
CA ALA A 237 -2.01 -12.95 15.69
C ALA A 237 -1.39 -13.23 17.06
N ALA A 238 -0.90 -12.18 17.73
CA ALA A 238 -0.33 -12.29 19.05
C ALA A 238 -1.23 -13.16 19.93
N ALA A 239 -0.69 -14.27 20.44
CA ALA A 239 -1.38 -15.06 21.45
C ALA A 239 -1.79 -14.12 22.60
N PRO A 240 -3.00 -14.28 23.17
CA PRO A 240 -3.41 -13.44 24.29
C PRO A 240 -2.39 -13.56 25.42
N PRO A 241 -2.14 -12.48 26.19
CA PRO A 241 -1.09 -12.45 27.19
C PRO A 241 -1.26 -13.63 28.16
N SER A 242 -0.20 -14.42 28.31
CA SER A 242 -0.12 -15.47 29.31
C SER A 242 -0.20 -14.82 30.70
N TYR A 243 -1.29 -15.12 31.41
CA TYR A 243 -1.40 -14.79 32.83
C TYR A 243 -0.25 -15.47 33.60
N PRO A 244 0.35 -14.81 34.61
CA PRO A 244 1.44 -15.39 35.37
C PRO A 244 0.95 -16.66 36.06
N ALA A 245 1.67 -17.76 35.83
CA ALA A 245 1.40 -19.05 36.42
C ALA A 245 1.51 -18.94 37.96
N TYR A 246 0.38 -19.08 38.64
CA TYR A 246 0.36 -19.26 40.10
C TYR A 246 0.91 -20.66 40.39
N SER A 247 2.19 -20.74 40.76
CA SER A 247 2.83 -21.97 41.21
C SER A 247 2.37 -22.30 42.64
N GLY A 248 1.23 -22.98 42.74
CA GLY A 248 0.78 -23.63 43.96
C GLY A 248 -0.01 -24.88 43.61
N PRO A 249 0.18 -26.02 44.30
CA PRO A 249 -0.66 -27.18 44.09
C PRO A 249 -2.13 -26.82 44.41
N PRO A 250 -3.11 -27.34 43.64
CA PRO A 250 -4.51 -27.04 43.88
C PRO A 250 -4.94 -27.52 45.28
N PRO A 251 -5.81 -26.77 45.99
CA PRO A 251 -6.32 -27.19 47.29
C PRO A 251 -7.12 -28.49 47.17
N ALA A 252 -7.03 -29.34 48.18
CA ALA A 252 -7.75 -30.60 48.24
C ALA A 252 -9.26 -30.37 48.37
N TYR A 253 -10.05 -31.25 47.73
CA TYR A 253 -11.51 -31.17 47.61
C TYR A 253 -12.30 -31.11 48.94
N SER A 254 -11.65 -31.27 50.10
CA SER A 254 -12.28 -31.25 51.42
C SER A 254 -12.47 -29.86 52.04
N GLU A 255 -11.99 -28.78 51.41
CA GLU A 255 -12.09 -27.42 51.98
C GLU A 255 -13.24 -26.56 51.43
N LEU A 256 -14.05 -27.06 50.48
CA LEU A 256 -15.13 -26.30 49.85
C LEU A 256 -16.47 -26.28 50.63
N GLU A 257 -16.63 -27.05 51.71
CA GLU A 257 -17.92 -27.14 52.43
C GLU A 257 -18.05 -26.23 53.67
N LYS A 258 -17.13 -25.30 53.93
CA LYS A 258 -17.22 -24.43 55.13
C LYS A 258 -17.45 -22.93 54.89
N LYS A 259 -18.02 -22.55 53.75
CA LYS A 259 -18.55 -21.19 53.56
C LYS A 259 -19.99 -21.20 53.05
N SER A 260 -20.89 -21.61 53.93
CA SER A 260 -22.30 -21.17 53.90
C SER A 260 -22.81 -21.16 55.34
N ASN A 261 -22.62 -20.01 56.00
CA ASN A 261 -23.54 -19.35 56.92
C ASN A 261 -22.90 -18.05 57.41
#